data_AF-A0AAB0A9A4-F1
#
_entry.id   AF-A0AAB0A9A4-F1
#
_cell.length_a   1.000
_cell.length_b   1.000
_cell.length_c   1.000
_cell.angle_alpha   90.00
_cell.angle_beta   90.00
_cell.angle_gamma   90.00
#
_symmetry.space_group_name_H-M   'P 1'
#
loop_
_entity.id
_entity.type
_entity.pdbx_description
1 polymer ?
#
loop_
_entity_poly.entity_id
_entity_poly.type
_entity_poly.pdbx_seq_one_letter_code
_entity_poly.pdbx_strand_id
1 'polypeptide(L)'
;MNSQISFSSANARDLIQSLALTVPEKATATRTSGDDWQQQQQPSSSGAGGARPRHSRETDNRRILKMKQQVAKQNNFIAELKKKIRELASMPSKSIADHENLAFLKSRLDKENQLLKGLVDRLIKEQKTADSPGWEQIRLCTDPLEDICRNPWMLGNLPMPDQRFSFDSTLSSLSSKAQVDGESVEHVCDLDDNIKKELMNRDRVIEILQARVEALTADVMKVKRDNNAILDKTPKQTKFCEADIFNRLKFYKENTDALEKNLKQMDAALGVIRTELGPALTGECQESAGCRTFFTSSNGGQKSTGEVPRSSLASKQDDDQYNILMKEFSKKNEECQKLTDRLAKSCSCRNETPEQLEVDVLKKRCSELLDIQEEFKILIKEQGDQLDEYRLKYLSAQQTVEEQKLEMGRMDVTNRRIEEQINIEVQRIKAKFQDKLRQLTPFPRLLEAEEEKVSKLKDSNEKLLEELKKSAKEIKSLEYRLHNAHASQNTELEKAHNLLQVELEQLQASLQSEREKNAKLHTQLEEAQKEIDDTRTETAKMIARTNDRAQEERKTALTRIEGLELELTQCRAAASVTINNREEALREMQGQIRVLSGSLNDAQIQIQSLRNQLTFLQNERYGALA
;
A
#
# COMPACT_ATOMS: atom_id res chain seq x y z
N MET A 1 -11.16 -0.19 -33.86
CA MET A 1 -12.61 -0.45 -33.75
C MET A 1 -13.09 0.22 -32.47
N ASN A 2 -13.71 1.39 -32.64
CA ASN A 2 -14.27 2.20 -31.57
C ASN A 2 -15.67 1.69 -31.24
N SER A 3 -15.99 1.53 -29.95
CA SER A 3 -17.37 1.51 -29.47
C SER A 3 -17.47 2.34 -28.20
N GLN A 4 -17.91 3.58 -28.42
CA GLN A 4 -18.37 4.51 -27.38
C GLN A 4 -19.73 4.05 -26.87
N ILE A 5 -19.94 4.10 -25.55
CA ILE A 5 -21.28 4.10 -24.95
C ILE A 5 -21.49 5.49 -24.37
N SER A 6 -22.32 6.26 -25.07
CA SER A 6 -22.82 7.57 -24.68
C SER A 6 -24.00 7.42 -23.72
N PHE A 7 -23.97 8.10 -22.57
CA PHE A 7 -25.16 8.35 -21.76
C PHE A 7 -25.44 9.86 -21.74
N SER A 8 -26.64 10.20 -22.19
CA SER A 8 -27.16 11.54 -22.45
C SER A 8 -27.52 12.30 -21.16
N SER A 9 -27.06 13.55 -21.04
CA SER A 9 -27.39 14.47 -19.93
C SER A 9 -28.74 15.19 -20.09
N ALA A 10 -29.76 14.54 -20.67
CA ALA A 10 -31.01 15.20 -21.03
C ALA A 10 -32.09 15.16 -19.93
N ASN A 11 -32.03 14.24 -18.96
CA ASN A 11 -33.14 14.05 -18.01
C ASN A 11 -32.99 14.78 -16.66
N ALA A 12 -31.96 15.61 -16.46
CA ALA A 12 -31.76 16.35 -15.21
C ALA A 12 -32.28 17.80 -15.25
N ARG A 13 -32.66 18.31 -16.42
CA ARG A 13 -33.18 19.69 -16.57
C ARG A 13 -34.70 19.79 -16.39
N ASP A 14 -35.45 18.72 -16.68
CA ASP A 14 -36.92 18.74 -16.57
C ASP A 14 -37.46 18.62 -15.13
N LEU A 15 -36.65 18.14 -14.18
CA LEU A 15 -37.02 18.05 -12.76
C LEU A 15 -36.82 19.36 -11.99
N ILE A 16 -36.03 20.30 -12.52
CA ILE A 16 -35.81 21.62 -11.90
C ILE A 16 -36.84 22.65 -12.42
N GLN A 17 -37.47 22.38 -13.56
CA GLN A 17 -38.47 23.28 -14.16
C GLN A 17 -39.89 23.08 -13.62
N SER A 18 -40.19 21.97 -12.93
CA SER A 18 -41.52 21.71 -12.34
C SER A 18 -41.73 22.29 -10.92
N LEU A 19 -40.66 22.66 -10.21
CA LEU A 19 -40.73 23.24 -8.85
C LEU A 19 -40.72 24.78 -8.83
N ALA A 20 -40.72 25.44 -9.99
CA ALA A 20 -40.73 26.90 -10.12
C ALA A 20 -42.14 27.51 -10.39
N LEU A 21 -43.21 26.71 -10.34
CA LEU A 21 -44.59 27.16 -10.60
C LEU A 21 -45.52 26.90 -9.41
N THR A 22 -45.24 27.51 -8.26
CA THR A 22 -46.26 27.77 -7.23
C THR A 22 -45.89 29.02 -6.43
N VAL A 23 -46.09 30.18 -7.04
CA VAL A 23 -46.28 31.45 -6.33
C VAL A 23 -47.58 32.06 -6.83
N PRO A 24 -48.46 32.52 -5.94
CA PRO A 24 -49.29 33.69 -6.23
C PRO A 24 -48.83 34.90 -5.43
N GLU A 25 -48.74 36.01 -6.14
CA GLU A 25 -48.45 37.36 -5.68
C GLU A 25 -49.67 38.05 -5.03
N LYS A 26 -49.36 38.80 -3.97
CA LYS A 26 -49.81 40.15 -3.56
C LYS A 26 -51.29 40.55 -3.38
N ALA A 27 -51.46 41.18 -2.19
CA ALA A 27 -52.14 42.44 -1.85
C ALA A 27 -53.59 42.37 -1.34
N THR A 28 -53.80 42.86 -0.10
CA THR A 28 -54.56 44.09 0.20
C THR A 28 -54.38 44.48 1.68
N ALA A 29 -54.35 45.80 1.91
CA ALA A 29 -54.24 46.45 3.21
C ALA A 29 -55.59 46.49 3.94
N THR A 30 -55.56 46.49 5.28
CA THR A 30 -56.52 47.25 6.12
C THR A 30 -55.93 47.52 7.51
N ARG A 31 -56.13 48.77 7.96
CA ARG A 31 -55.89 49.38 9.29
C ARG A 31 -56.49 48.52 10.43
N THR A 32 -56.06 48.59 11.69
CA THR A 32 -56.26 49.69 12.66
C THR A 32 -55.43 49.47 13.95
N SER A 33 -54.79 50.52 14.46
CA SER A 33 -55.00 51.13 15.80
C SER A 33 -54.50 50.37 17.03
N GLY A 34 -53.67 51.02 17.84
CA GLY A 34 -53.27 50.56 19.17
C GLY A 34 -52.01 51.24 19.65
N ASP A 35 -52.19 52.40 20.28
CA ASP A 35 -51.20 53.19 20.99
C ASP A 35 -50.39 52.36 22.01
N ASP A 36 -49.10 52.66 22.18
CA ASP A 36 -48.67 53.30 23.43
C ASP A 36 -47.26 53.87 23.32
N TRP A 37 -47.17 55.16 23.64
CA TRP A 37 -45.94 55.88 23.88
C TRP A 37 -45.51 55.65 25.32
N GLN A 38 -44.24 55.32 25.54
CA GLN A 38 -43.53 55.88 26.68
C GLN A 38 -42.05 56.03 26.39
N GLN A 39 -41.71 57.27 26.05
CA GLN A 39 -40.39 57.85 26.23
C GLN A 39 -40.04 57.84 27.72
N GLN A 40 -38.82 57.41 28.05
CA GLN A 40 -38.09 58.07 29.12
C GLN A 40 -36.62 58.22 28.71
N GLN A 41 -36.23 59.48 28.54
CA GLN A 41 -34.88 59.92 28.26
C GLN A 41 -34.15 60.26 29.57
N GLN A 42 -32.87 59.85 29.61
CA GLN A 42 -31.70 60.56 30.14
C GLN A 42 -31.42 60.63 31.66
N PRO A 43 -30.18 61.00 32.11
CA PRO A 43 -28.84 60.71 31.55
C PRO A 43 -27.73 60.48 32.64
N SER A 44 -26.50 60.17 32.20
CA SER A 44 -25.15 60.47 32.76
C SER A 44 -24.25 59.22 32.64
N SER A 45 -22.96 59.25 32.35
CA SER A 45 -21.99 60.29 31.97
C SER A 45 -20.72 59.58 31.45
N SER A 46 -19.90 60.33 30.71
CA SER A 46 -18.45 60.15 30.48
C SER A 46 -17.95 58.89 29.74
N GLY A 47 -17.35 59.13 28.57
CA GLY A 47 -16.50 58.19 27.88
C GLY A 47 -16.20 58.64 26.46
N ALA A 48 -15.23 59.55 26.30
CA ALA A 48 -14.76 60.03 25.01
C ALA A 48 -14.20 58.89 24.15
N GLY A 49 -14.68 58.76 22.91
CA GLY A 49 -14.16 57.86 21.89
C GLY A 49 -14.96 58.01 20.59
N GLY A 50 -14.32 58.49 19.52
CA GLY A 50 -14.97 59.05 18.34
C GLY A 50 -15.97 58.13 17.63
N ALA A 51 -17.21 58.60 17.51
CA ALA A 51 -18.25 57.91 16.74
C ALA A 51 -18.00 58.08 15.22
N ARG A 52 -17.72 56.97 14.53
CA ARG A 52 -17.72 56.90 13.06
C ARG A 52 -19.13 57.19 12.51
N PRO A 53 -19.25 57.89 11.37
CA PRO A 53 -20.55 58.25 10.78
C PRO A 53 -21.38 57.00 10.44
N ARG A 54 -22.72 57.08 10.58
CA ARG A 54 -23.68 55.97 10.33
C ARG A 54 -23.44 55.22 9.01
N HIS A 55 -23.01 55.91 7.95
CA HIS A 55 -22.64 55.29 6.68
C HIS A 55 -21.47 54.30 6.78
N SER A 56 -20.50 54.49 7.69
CA SER A 56 -19.39 53.56 7.91
C SER A 56 -19.88 52.24 8.50
N ARG A 57 -20.84 52.26 9.43
CA ARG A 57 -21.36 51.04 10.05
C ARG A 57 -22.11 50.15 9.06
N GLU A 58 -22.88 50.74 8.15
CA GLU A 58 -23.58 50.00 7.09
C GLU A 58 -22.61 49.37 6.09
N THR A 59 -21.52 50.07 5.74
CA THR A 59 -20.47 49.51 4.87
C THR A 59 -19.69 48.40 5.56
N ASP A 60 -19.41 48.55 6.85
CA ASP A 60 -18.70 47.56 7.67
C ASP A 60 -19.54 46.28 7.82
N ASN A 61 -20.85 46.41 8.06
CA ASN A 61 -21.79 45.29 8.10
C ASN A 61 -21.90 44.55 6.75
N ARG A 62 -21.95 45.28 5.62
CA ARG A 62 -21.98 44.68 4.28
C ARG A 62 -20.66 43.96 3.96
N ARG A 63 -19.54 44.48 4.45
CA ARG A 63 -18.21 43.87 4.29
C ARG A 63 -18.09 42.57 5.09
N ILE A 64 -18.51 42.58 6.36
CA ILE A 64 -18.56 41.40 7.23
C ILE A 64 -19.44 40.32 6.60
N LEU A 65 -20.60 40.67 6.04
CA LEU A 65 -21.47 39.70 5.37
C LEU A 65 -20.79 39.05 4.15
N LYS A 66 -20.07 39.82 3.33
CA LYS A 66 -19.28 39.28 2.21
C LYS A 66 -18.17 38.34 2.69
N MET A 67 -17.49 38.69 3.78
CA MET A 67 -16.44 37.86 4.37
C MET A 67 -17.01 36.56 4.96
N LYS A 68 -18.16 36.61 5.62
CA LYS A 68 -18.91 35.41 6.07
C LYS A 68 -19.29 34.51 4.89
N GLN A 69 -19.78 35.09 3.79
CA GLN A 69 -20.08 34.32 2.59
C GLN A 69 -18.83 33.68 1.98
N GLN A 70 -17.68 34.36 2.03
CA GLN A 70 -16.41 33.81 1.56
C GLN A 70 -15.91 32.67 2.44
N VAL A 71 -16.02 32.79 3.77
CA VAL A 71 -15.75 31.71 4.72
C VAL A 71 -16.66 30.50 4.47
N ALA A 72 -17.96 30.73 4.23
CA ALA A 72 -18.90 29.65 3.93
C ALA A 72 -18.57 28.92 2.62
N LYS A 73 -18.21 29.66 1.55
CA LYS A 73 -17.78 29.05 0.28
C LYS A 73 -16.49 28.23 0.46
N GLN A 74 -15.55 28.73 1.24
CA GLN A 74 -14.29 28.04 1.53
C GLN A 74 -14.53 26.77 2.36
N ASN A 75 -15.42 26.83 3.35
CA ASN A 75 -15.84 25.69 4.14
C ASN A 75 -16.48 24.59 3.28
N ASN A 76 -17.36 24.95 2.34
CA ASN A 76 -17.95 23.98 1.40
C ASN A 76 -16.89 23.32 0.51
N PHE A 77 -15.88 24.09 0.06
CA PHE A 77 -14.78 23.54 -0.74
C PHE A 77 -13.94 22.52 0.05
N ILE A 78 -13.66 22.82 1.32
CA ILE A 78 -12.94 21.91 2.23
C ILE A 78 -13.76 20.64 2.49
N ALA A 79 -15.08 20.75 2.68
CA ALA A 79 -15.94 19.59 2.87
C ALA A 79 -15.93 18.64 1.65
N GLU A 80 -16.02 19.18 0.44
CA GLU A 80 -15.92 18.40 -0.80
C GLU A 80 -14.52 17.75 -0.97
N LEU A 81 -13.44 18.44 -0.60
CA LEU A 81 -12.10 17.87 -0.61
C LEU A 81 -11.94 16.73 0.40
N LYS A 82 -12.44 16.89 1.63
CA LYS A 82 -12.43 15.84 2.66
C LYS A 82 -13.22 14.61 2.21
N LYS A 83 -14.39 14.83 1.59
CA LYS A 83 -15.21 13.75 1.01
C LYS A 83 -14.44 12.99 -0.07
N LYS A 84 -13.80 13.68 -1.01
CA LYS A 84 -12.99 13.08 -2.08
C LYS A 84 -11.78 12.30 -1.55
N ILE A 85 -11.13 12.77 -0.48
CA ILE A 85 -10.06 12.04 0.19
C ILE A 85 -10.57 10.75 0.82
N ARG A 86 -11.75 10.77 1.48
CA ARG A 86 -12.37 9.57 2.07
C ARG A 86 -12.75 8.55 1.00
N GLU A 87 -13.37 8.98 -0.09
CA GLU A 87 -13.71 8.12 -1.22
C GLU A 87 -12.46 7.42 -1.76
N LEU A 88 -11.38 8.17 -2.03
CA LEU A 88 -10.13 7.58 -2.52
C LEU A 88 -9.38 6.74 -1.48
N ALA A 89 -9.47 7.05 -0.19
CA ALA A 89 -8.85 6.29 0.88
C ALA A 89 -9.61 5.00 1.23
N SER A 90 -10.92 4.96 1.00
CA SER A 90 -11.77 3.78 1.22
C SER A 90 -11.61 2.70 0.14
N MET A 91 -11.07 3.06 -1.01
CA MET A 91 -10.76 2.13 -2.09
C MET A 91 -9.38 1.50 -1.84
N PRO A 92 -9.21 0.18 -2.00
CA PRO A 92 -7.89 -0.45 -1.89
C PRO A 92 -6.99 0.10 -3.00
N SER A 93 -6.05 0.97 -2.64
CA SER A 93 -5.13 1.65 -3.57
C SER A 93 -4.19 0.63 -4.21
N LYS A 94 -4.40 0.34 -5.50
CA LYS A 94 -3.63 -0.68 -6.24
C LYS A 94 -2.52 -0.06 -7.12
N SER A 95 -2.59 1.24 -7.38
CA SER A 95 -1.65 1.94 -8.28
C SER A 95 -0.84 3.01 -7.54
N ILE A 96 0.42 3.19 -7.93
CA ILE A 96 1.29 4.30 -7.47
C ILE A 96 0.62 5.66 -7.75
N ALA A 97 -0.12 5.77 -8.86
CA ALA A 97 -0.87 6.97 -9.22
C ALA A 97 -1.98 7.31 -8.19
N ASP A 98 -2.59 6.31 -7.55
CA ASP A 98 -3.63 6.53 -6.54
C ASP A 98 -3.02 7.09 -5.24
N HIS A 99 -1.83 6.62 -4.88
CA HIS A 99 -1.07 7.15 -3.75
C HIS A 99 -0.61 8.59 -3.99
N GLU A 100 -0.12 8.91 -5.20
CA GLU A 100 0.27 10.27 -5.58
C GLU A 100 -0.93 11.22 -5.61
N ASN A 101 -2.08 10.78 -6.15
CA ASN A 101 -3.32 11.56 -6.15
C ASN A 101 -3.84 11.83 -4.73
N LEU A 102 -3.77 10.85 -3.83
CA LEU A 102 -4.17 11.00 -2.43
C LEU A 102 -3.23 11.97 -1.69
N ALA A 103 -1.92 11.87 -1.92
CA ALA A 103 -0.94 12.82 -1.37
C ALA A 103 -1.17 14.26 -1.89
N PHE A 104 -1.46 14.41 -3.18
CA PHE A 104 -1.81 15.70 -3.78
C PHE A 104 -3.08 16.31 -3.15
N LEU A 105 -4.13 15.51 -2.98
CA LEU A 105 -5.37 15.97 -2.35
C LEU A 105 -5.20 16.36 -0.89
N LYS A 106 -4.38 15.62 -0.12
CA LYS A 106 -4.01 15.99 1.26
C LYS A 106 -3.25 17.32 1.30
N SER A 107 -2.23 17.48 0.46
CA SER A 107 -1.48 18.75 0.36
C SER A 107 -2.38 19.92 -0.07
N ARG A 108 -3.36 19.66 -0.95
CA ARG A 108 -4.36 20.66 -1.34
C ARG A 108 -5.27 21.01 -0.17
N LEU A 109 -5.78 20.03 0.58
CA LEU A 109 -6.60 20.26 1.77
C LEU A 109 -5.88 21.14 2.80
N ASP A 110 -4.57 20.92 3.02
CA ASP A 110 -3.77 21.75 3.93
C ASP A 110 -3.69 23.21 3.49
N LYS A 111 -3.48 23.46 2.19
CA LYS A 111 -3.46 24.82 1.62
C LYS A 111 -4.82 25.52 1.77
N GLU A 112 -5.91 24.81 1.55
CA GLU A 112 -7.27 25.37 1.69
C GLU A 112 -7.63 25.64 3.14
N ASN A 113 -7.16 24.80 4.08
CA ASN A 113 -7.29 25.03 5.52
C ASN A 113 -6.51 26.28 5.97
N GLN A 114 -5.30 26.50 5.42
CA GLN A 114 -4.55 27.73 5.66
C GLN A 114 -5.28 28.97 5.13
N LEU A 115 -5.92 28.86 3.95
CA LEU A 115 -6.72 29.93 3.37
C LEU A 115 -7.96 30.24 4.23
N LEU A 116 -8.64 29.20 4.72
CA LEU A 116 -9.76 29.33 5.65
C LEU A 116 -9.32 30.04 6.94
N LYS A 117 -8.20 29.62 7.54
CA LYS A 117 -7.64 30.27 8.73
C LYS A 117 -7.38 31.76 8.49
N GLY A 118 -6.78 32.11 7.36
CA GLY A 118 -6.56 33.51 7.00
C GLY A 118 -7.86 34.30 6.76
N LEU A 119 -8.91 33.68 6.21
CA LEU A 119 -10.23 34.32 6.06
C LEU A 119 -10.91 34.55 7.40
N VAL A 120 -10.84 33.57 8.29
CA VAL A 120 -11.40 33.63 9.66
C VAL A 120 -10.67 34.68 10.49
N ASP A 121 -9.34 34.74 10.44
CA ASP A 121 -8.55 35.76 11.13
C ASP A 121 -8.90 37.17 10.64
N ARG A 122 -9.11 37.36 9.33
CA ARG A 122 -9.59 38.63 8.78
C ARG A 122 -11.00 38.96 9.25
N LEU A 123 -11.91 37.97 9.26
CA LEU A 123 -13.29 38.15 9.72
C LEU A 123 -13.34 38.52 11.21
N ILE A 124 -12.52 37.88 12.05
CA ILE A 124 -12.40 38.20 13.48
C ILE A 124 -11.88 39.63 13.69
N LYS A 125 -10.86 40.05 12.92
CA LYS A 125 -10.34 41.43 12.99
C LYS A 125 -11.38 42.47 12.59
N GLU A 126 -12.17 42.19 11.55
CA GLU A 126 -13.24 43.10 11.11
C GLU A 126 -14.40 43.13 12.13
N GLN A 127 -14.75 41.99 12.73
CA GLN A 127 -15.79 41.91 13.75
C GLN A 127 -15.38 42.57 15.09
N LYS A 128 -14.08 42.60 15.42
CA LYS A 128 -13.54 43.34 16.56
C LYS A 128 -13.50 44.86 16.35
N THR A 129 -13.50 45.32 15.10
CA THR A 129 -13.40 46.75 14.75
C THR A 129 -14.76 47.38 14.45
N ALA A 130 -15.77 46.57 14.11
CA ALA A 130 -17.14 47.02 13.96
C ALA A 130 -17.83 47.12 15.34
N ASP A 131 -18.14 48.34 15.79
CA ASP A 131 -19.00 48.58 16.96
C ASP A 131 -20.46 48.18 16.67
N SER A 132 -20.75 46.88 16.70
CA SER A 132 -22.11 46.29 16.58
C SER A 132 -22.25 45.12 17.58
N PRO A 133 -23.47 44.87 18.11
CA PRO A 133 -23.64 44.21 19.40
C PRO A 133 -23.53 42.69 19.25
N GLY A 134 -22.55 42.09 19.93
CA GLY A 134 -22.44 40.64 20.07
C GLY A 134 -21.40 39.99 19.17
N TRP A 135 -20.47 39.29 19.81
CA TRP A 135 -19.63 38.30 19.13
C TRP A 135 -20.49 37.17 18.58
N GLU A 136 -20.77 37.19 17.27
CA GLU A 136 -21.33 36.04 16.57
C GLU A 136 -20.29 34.93 16.41
N GLN A 137 -20.68 33.71 16.79
CA GLN A 137 -19.85 32.52 16.68
C GLN A 137 -19.57 32.17 15.20
N ILE A 138 -18.30 32.07 14.83
CA ILE A 138 -17.89 31.61 13.49
C ILE A 138 -17.96 30.08 13.47
N ARG A 139 -18.96 29.52 12.78
CA ARG A 139 -19.08 28.06 12.61
C ARG A 139 -18.02 27.57 11.61
N LEU A 140 -17.02 26.87 12.12
CA LEU A 140 -16.05 26.12 11.31
C LEU A 140 -16.64 24.74 11.04
N CYS A 141 -16.58 24.27 9.79
CA CYS A 141 -17.09 22.95 9.44
C CYS A 141 -16.30 21.85 10.15
N THR A 142 -16.94 21.22 11.12
CA THR A 142 -16.76 19.81 11.45
C THR A 142 -17.55 19.00 10.43
N ASP A 143 -16.93 17.96 9.88
CA ASP A 143 -17.64 16.92 9.12
C ASP A 143 -18.78 16.37 10.00
N PRO A 144 -19.99 16.05 9.49
CA PRO A 144 -21.02 15.41 10.31
C PRO A 144 -20.55 14.15 11.05
N LEU A 145 -19.50 13.49 10.54
CA LEU A 145 -18.81 12.37 11.21
C LEU A 145 -17.74 12.80 12.22
N GLU A 146 -17.13 13.99 12.06
CA GLU A 146 -16.21 14.58 13.06
C GLU A 146 -16.97 15.14 14.27
N ASP A 147 -18.24 15.54 14.10
CA ASP A 147 -19.14 15.96 15.20
C ASP A 147 -19.53 14.78 16.11
N ILE A 148 -19.62 13.56 15.58
CA ILE A 148 -19.88 12.34 16.38
C ILE A 148 -18.69 11.99 17.29
N CYS A 149 -17.47 12.41 16.91
CA CYS A 149 -16.25 12.15 17.68
C CYS A 149 -15.90 13.25 18.69
N ARG A 150 -16.71 14.31 18.83
CA ARG A 150 -16.49 15.36 19.84
C ARG A 150 -17.40 15.12 21.05
N ASN A 151 -16.75 14.93 22.19
CA ASN A 151 -17.26 14.95 23.57
C ASN A 151 -18.81 15.03 23.74
N PRO A 152 -19.48 13.97 24.24
CA PRO A 152 -20.95 13.90 24.37
C PRO A 152 -21.61 15.04 25.16
N TRP A 153 -20.83 15.79 25.93
CA TRP A 153 -21.31 16.84 26.83
C TRP A 153 -21.45 18.23 26.19
N MET A 154 -21.16 18.38 24.89
CA MET A 154 -21.15 19.69 24.18
C MET A 154 -22.32 19.91 23.20
N LEU A 155 -23.23 18.95 23.06
CA LEU A 155 -24.38 19.08 22.16
C LEU A 155 -25.64 19.45 22.95
N GLY A 156 -25.97 20.74 22.94
CA GLY A 156 -27.26 21.24 23.42
C GLY A 156 -28.39 20.78 22.50
N ASN A 157 -29.37 20.11 23.10
CA ASN A 157 -30.75 19.86 22.62
C ASN A 157 -30.93 19.50 21.14
N LEU A 158 -30.36 18.37 20.72
CA LEU A 158 -30.89 17.59 19.60
C LEU A 158 -31.36 16.23 20.13
N PRO A 159 -32.56 15.76 19.75
CA PRO A 159 -33.03 14.43 20.15
C PRO A 159 -32.16 13.39 19.44
N MET A 160 -31.23 12.80 20.18
CA MET A 160 -30.46 11.64 19.72
C MET A 160 -31.35 10.40 19.77
N PRO A 161 -31.33 9.53 18.75
CA PRO A 161 -31.96 8.23 18.84
C PRO A 161 -31.22 7.39 19.88
N ASP A 162 -31.98 6.74 20.77
CA ASP A 162 -31.51 5.86 21.83
C ASP A 162 -30.64 4.73 21.25
N GLN A 163 -29.32 4.89 21.29
CA GLN A 163 -28.37 3.80 21.17
C GLN A 163 -27.54 3.75 22.45
N ARG A 164 -28.09 3.03 23.43
CA ARG A 164 -27.35 2.58 24.60
C ARG A 164 -26.17 1.72 24.15
N PHE A 165 -24.97 2.17 24.48
CA PHE A 165 -23.78 1.32 24.54
C PHE A 165 -24.05 0.23 25.59
N SER A 166 -24.16 -1.04 25.16
CA SER A 166 -24.12 -2.19 26.07
C SER A 166 -22.71 -2.78 26.05
N PHE A 167 -22.01 -2.65 27.17
CA PHE A 167 -20.86 -3.50 27.49
C PHE A 167 -21.40 -4.70 28.27
N ASP A 168 -21.09 -5.88 27.72
CA ASP A 168 -20.90 -7.17 28.37
C ASP A 168 -22.07 -8.13 28.71
N SER A 169 -21.78 -9.40 28.34
CA SER A 169 -22.14 -10.69 28.94
C SER A 169 -23.58 -11.25 28.91
N THR A 170 -23.75 -12.17 27.94
CA THR A 170 -24.30 -13.54 28.02
C THR A 170 -25.36 -13.93 29.08
N LEU A 171 -26.47 -14.43 28.52
CA LEU A 171 -27.43 -15.42 29.06
C LEU A 171 -28.24 -15.03 30.30
N SER A 172 -29.52 -14.70 30.10
CA SER A 172 -30.59 -15.45 30.76
C SER A 172 -31.94 -15.31 30.05
N SER A 173 -32.66 -16.42 30.08
CA SER A 173 -33.96 -16.77 29.55
C SER A 173 -35.11 -15.84 29.97
N LEU A 174 -36.06 -15.69 29.03
CA LEU A 174 -37.51 -15.60 29.21
C LEU A 174 -38.02 -15.05 30.56
N SER A 175 -38.59 -13.84 30.53
CA SER A 175 -39.81 -13.57 31.29
C SER A 175 -40.52 -12.32 30.77
N SER A 176 -41.69 -12.57 30.18
CA SER A 176 -42.95 -11.87 30.40
C SER A 176 -42.94 -10.36 30.70
N LYS A 177 -43.74 -9.64 29.89
CA LYS A 177 -44.87 -8.76 30.30
C LYS A 177 -44.80 -7.39 29.62
N ALA A 178 -45.46 -7.28 28.47
CA ALA A 178 -46.11 -6.04 28.06
C ALA A 178 -47.39 -6.39 27.32
N GLN A 179 -48.48 -6.05 27.99
CA GLN A 179 -49.86 -6.28 27.65
C GLN A 179 -50.32 -5.13 26.75
N VAL A 180 -50.99 -5.49 25.65
CA VAL A 180 -52.10 -4.76 25.00
C VAL A 180 -51.85 -3.30 24.62
N ASP A 181 -51.67 -3.07 23.32
CA ASP A 181 -52.70 -2.36 22.54
C ASP A 181 -52.58 -2.75 21.07
N GLY A 182 -53.72 -3.10 20.49
CA GLY A 182 -53.83 -3.62 19.13
C GLY A 182 -53.87 -2.49 18.12
N GLU A 183 -52.88 -2.45 17.23
CA GLU A 183 -52.95 -1.92 15.88
C GLU A 183 -51.67 -2.37 15.15
N SER A 184 -51.79 -2.75 13.87
CA SER A 184 -50.72 -3.13 12.92
C SER A 184 -50.27 -4.61 12.83
N VAL A 185 -51.18 -5.49 12.39
CA VAL A 185 -50.80 -6.82 11.87
C VAL A 185 -50.29 -6.76 10.40
N GLU A 186 -50.53 -5.66 9.66
CA GLU A 186 -50.03 -5.53 8.29
C GLU A 186 -48.54 -5.15 8.20
N HIS A 187 -47.97 -4.52 9.23
CA HIS A 187 -46.59 -4.04 9.16
C HIS A 187 -45.52 -5.12 9.42
N VAL A 188 -45.92 -6.26 10.00
CA VAL A 188 -45.02 -7.38 10.34
C VAL A 188 -44.75 -8.27 9.13
N CYS A 189 -45.74 -8.48 8.25
CA CYS A 189 -45.55 -9.23 7.00
C CYS A 189 -44.63 -8.50 6.01
N ASP A 190 -44.75 -7.17 5.91
CA ASP A 190 -43.85 -6.36 5.07
C ASP A 190 -42.41 -6.33 5.59
N LEU A 191 -42.23 -6.40 6.91
CA LEU A 191 -40.90 -6.47 7.52
C LEU A 191 -40.25 -7.83 7.23
N ASP A 192 -41.00 -8.93 7.37
CA ASP A 192 -40.52 -10.28 7.05
C ASP A 192 -40.18 -10.43 5.56
N ASP A 193 -41.00 -9.86 4.66
CA ASP A 193 -40.71 -9.87 3.23
C ASP A 193 -39.50 -9.01 2.85
N ASN A 194 -39.30 -7.89 3.54
CA ASN A 194 -38.12 -7.04 3.36
C ASN A 194 -36.86 -7.71 3.90
N ILE A 195 -36.92 -8.37 5.06
CA ILE A 195 -35.81 -9.15 5.62
C ILE A 195 -35.46 -10.32 4.70
N LYS A 196 -36.47 -11.00 4.15
CA LYS A 196 -36.27 -12.10 3.19
C LYS A 196 -35.61 -11.63 1.90
N LYS A 197 -36.04 -10.49 1.33
CA LYS A 197 -35.41 -9.89 0.14
C LYS A 197 -33.97 -9.45 0.43
N GLU A 198 -33.73 -8.88 1.62
CA GLU A 198 -32.38 -8.47 2.04
C GLU A 198 -31.44 -9.66 2.24
N LEU A 199 -31.95 -10.76 2.82
CA LEU A 199 -31.20 -12.02 2.93
C LEU A 199 -30.87 -12.60 1.56
N MET A 200 -31.83 -12.65 0.63
CA MET A 200 -31.57 -13.11 -0.74
C MET A 200 -30.57 -12.22 -1.49
N ASN A 201 -30.61 -10.90 -1.27
CA ASN A 201 -29.62 -9.98 -1.82
C ASN A 201 -28.23 -10.23 -1.22
N ARG A 202 -28.15 -10.49 0.09
CA ARG A 202 -26.89 -10.86 0.75
C ARG A 202 -26.34 -12.18 0.24
N ASP A 203 -27.19 -13.20 0.09
CA ASP A 203 -26.79 -14.50 -0.48
C ASP A 203 -26.28 -14.34 -1.92
N ARG A 204 -26.95 -13.51 -2.74
CA ARG A 204 -26.50 -13.22 -4.10
C ARG A 204 -25.18 -12.45 -4.14
N VAL A 205 -24.97 -11.51 -3.21
CA VAL A 205 -23.68 -10.80 -3.06
C VAL A 205 -22.58 -11.76 -2.61
N ILE A 206 -22.88 -12.67 -1.68
CA ILE A 206 -21.95 -13.72 -1.22
C ILE A 206 -21.56 -14.61 -2.40
N GLU A 207 -22.52 -15.04 -3.22
CA GLU A 207 -22.28 -15.87 -4.41
C GLU A 207 -21.39 -15.14 -5.44
N ILE A 208 -21.64 -13.85 -5.70
CA ILE A 208 -20.79 -13.02 -6.57
C ILE A 208 -19.37 -12.90 -6.01
N LEU A 209 -19.24 -12.71 -4.68
CA LEU A 209 -17.94 -12.60 -4.03
C LEU A 209 -17.20 -13.94 -4.03
N GLN A 210 -17.89 -15.06 -3.82
CA GLN A 210 -17.33 -16.41 -3.91
C GLN A 210 -16.84 -16.70 -5.33
N ALA A 211 -17.65 -16.43 -6.36
CA ALA A 211 -17.23 -16.58 -7.76
C ALA A 211 -16.02 -15.71 -8.10
N ARG A 212 -15.94 -14.49 -7.53
CA ARG A 212 -14.79 -13.60 -7.72
C ARG A 212 -13.54 -14.10 -6.99
N VAL A 213 -13.69 -14.67 -5.80
CA VAL A 213 -12.59 -15.30 -5.06
C VAL A 213 -12.08 -16.53 -5.81
N GLU A 214 -12.96 -17.34 -6.37
CA GLU A 214 -12.60 -18.50 -7.21
C GLU A 214 -11.84 -18.06 -8.47
N ALA A 215 -12.32 -17.03 -9.16
CA ALA A 215 -11.64 -16.45 -10.32
C ALA A 215 -10.25 -15.90 -9.96
N LEU A 216 -10.14 -15.14 -8.86
CA LEU A 216 -8.86 -14.64 -8.36
C LEU A 216 -7.93 -15.78 -7.93
N THR A 217 -8.47 -16.85 -7.36
CA THR A 217 -7.69 -18.04 -6.99
C THR A 217 -7.17 -18.75 -8.24
N ALA A 218 -7.98 -18.85 -9.30
CA ALA A 218 -7.57 -19.38 -10.58
C ALA A 218 -6.47 -18.51 -11.24
N ASP A 219 -6.61 -17.19 -11.18
CA ASP A 219 -5.61 -16.24 -11.67
C ASP A 219 -4.30 -16.33 -10.89
N VAL A 220 -4.35 -16.42 -9.56
CA VAL A 220 -3.15 -16.61 -8.72
C VAL A 220 -2.48 -17.95 -9.03
N MET A 221 -3.25 -19.01 -9.23
CA MET A 221 -2.72 -20.32 -9.63
C MET A 221 -2.12 -20.25 -11.05
N LYS A 222 -2.72 -19.49 -11.96
CA LYS A 222 -2.17 -19.25 -13.29
C LYS A 222 -0.86 -18.46 -13.21
N VAL A 223 -0.81 -17.38 -12.44
CA VAL A 223 0.42 -16.60 -12.20
C VAL A 223 1.49 -17.44 -11.52
N LYS A 224 1.14 -18.30 -10.57
CA LYS A 224 2.10 -19.26 -9.98
C LYS A 224 2.62 -20.25 -11.01
N ARG A 225 1.77 -20.80 -11.88
CA ARG A 225 2.21 -21.68 -12.98
C ARG A 225 3.08 -20.94 -13.98
N ASP A 226 2.70 -19.72 -14.35
CA ASP A 226 3.44 -18.87 -15.29
C ASP A 226 4.79 -18.46 -14.68
N ASN A 227 4.84 -18.08 -13.41
CA ASN A 227 6.08 -17.78 -12.68
C ASN A 227 6.96 -19.02 -12.51
N ASN A 228 6.39 -20.18 -12.19
CA ASN A 228 7.16 -21.44 -12.15
C ASN A 228 7.66 -21.81 -13.55
N ALA A 229 6.89 -21.59 -14.61
CA ALA A 229 7.30 -21.79 -15.99
C ALA A 229 8.35 -20.76 -16.46
N ILE A 230 8.40 -19.57 -15.86
CA ILE A 230 9.44 -18.55 -16.07
C ILE A 230 10.71 -18.90 -15.28
N LEU A 231 10.58 -19.46 -14.07
CA LEU A 231 11.71 -19.94 -13.26
C LEU A 231 12.31 -21.23 -13.82
N ASP A 232 11.50 -22.12 -14.40
CA ASP A 232 11.97 -23.26 -15.22
C ASP A 232 12.58 -22.78 -16.56
N LYS A 233 12.21 -21.59 -17.02
CA LYS A 233 12.90 -20.85 -18.09
C LYS A 233 13.96 -19.92 -17.49
N THR A 234 14.87 -20.50 -16.70
CA THR A 234 16.26 -20.01 -16.72
C THR A 234 16.70 -19.88 -18.19
N PRO A 235 17.49 -18.86 -18.56
CA PRO A 235 17.87 -18.65 -19.95
C PRO A 235 18.42 -19.98 -20.46
N LYS A 236 17.86 -20.46 -21.58
CA LYS A 236 18.47 -21.56 -22.33
C LYS A 236 19.88 -21.09 -22.69
N GLN A 237 20.87 -21.36 -21.82
CA GLN A 237 22.12 -21.90 -22.31
C GLN A 237 21.68 -23.05 -23.20
N THR A 238 21.96 -22.90 -24.49
CA THR A 238 21.98 -24.00 -25.45
C THR A 238 22.66 -25.16 -24.74
N LYS A 239 21.87 -26.09 -24.19
CA LYS A 239 22.37 -27.37 -23.75
C LYS A 239 22.76 -28.04 -25.06
N PHE A 240 24.00 -27.83 -25.48
CA PHE A 240 24.66 -28.81 -26.32
C PHE A 240 24.46 -30.12 -25.58
N CYS A 241 23.77 -31.08 -26.20
CA CYS A 241 23.66 -32.41 -25.64
C CYS A 241 25.08 -32.86 -25.29
N GLU A 242 25.28 -33.55 -24.18
CA GLU A 242 26.60 -34.03 -23.77
C GLU A 242 27.28 -34.83 -24.91
N ALA A 243 26.47 -35.51 -25.73
CA ALA A 243 26.85 -36.13 -26.99
C ALA A 243 27.41 -35.15 -28.04
N ASP A 244 26.87 -33.94 -28.15
CA ASP A 244 27.27 -32.91 -29.11
C ASP A 244 28.60 -32.24 -28.71
N ILE A 245 28.81 -32.00 -27.41
CA ILE A 245 30.11 -31.55 -26.88
C ILE A 245 31.15 -32.66 -27.08
N PHE A 246 30.79 -33.91 -26.78
CA PHE A 246 31.67 -35.05 -26.96
C PHE A 246 32.05 -35.27 -28.43
N ASN A 247 31.09 -35.18 -29.36
CA ASN A 247 31.35 -35.28 -30.80
C ASN A 247 32.23 -34.14 -31.29
N ARG A 248 32.03 -32.92 -30.78
CA ARG A 248 32.84 -31.76 -31.17
C ARG A 248 34.26 -31.84 -30.60
N LEU A 249 34.43 -32.33 -29.37
CA LEU A 249 35.74 -32.61 -28.79
C LEU A 249 36.46 -33.73 -29.54
N LYS A 250 35.73 -34.79 -29.94
CA LYS A 250 36.26 -35.87 -30.77
C LYS A 250 36.72 -35.35 -32.13
N PHE A 251 35.93 -34.49 -32.78
CA PHE A 251 36.30 -33.84 -34.04
C PHE A 251 37.55 -32.97 -33.90
N TYR A 252 37.66 -32.17 -32.83
CA TYR A 252 38.87 -31.39 -32.60
C TYR A 252 40.08 -32.28 -32.34
N LYS A 253 39.93 -33.36 -31.57
CA LYS A 253 41.01 -34.33 -31.34
C LYS A 253 41.47 -34.97 -32.65
N GLU A 254 40.55 -35.45 -33.48
CA GLU A 254 40.86 -36.05 -34.79
C GLU A 254 41.55 -35.06 -35.74
N ASN A 255 41.12 -33.79 -35.76
CA ASN A 255 41.79 -32.74 -36.54
C ASN A 255 43.18 -32.41 -36.01
N THR A 256 43.38 -32.43 -34.70
CA THR A 256 44.69 -32.18 -34.09
C THR A 256 45.65 -33.32 -34.41
N ASP A 257 45.18 -34.57 -34.32
CA ASP A 257 45.95 -35.76 -34.70
C ASP A 257 46.29 -35.77 -36.20
N ALA A 258 45.37 -35.31 -37.05
CA ALA A 258 45.60 -35.16 -38.49
C ALA A 258 46.63 -34.05 -38.79
N LEU A 259 46.55 -32.92 -38.09
CA LEU A 259 47.54 -31.85 -38.19
C LEU A 259 48.92 -32.33 -37.74
N GLU A 260 49.01 -33.10 -36.65
CA GLU A 260 50.25 -33.68 -36.17
C GLU A 260 50.87 -34.64 -37.21
N LYS A 261 50.05 -35.48 -37.86
CA LYS A 261 50.52 -36.34 -38.96
C LYS A 261 51.02 -35.53 -40.16
N ASN A 262 50.31 -34.46 -40.54
CA ASN A 262 50.73 -33.58 -41.62
C ASN A 262 52.05 -32.87 -41.28
N LEU A 263 52.22 -32.39 -40.04
CA LEU A 263 53.48 -31.79 -39.59
C LEU A 263 54.62 -32.81 -39.61
N LYS A 264 54.39 -34.05 -39.18
CA LYS A 264 55.40 -35.12 -39.28
C LYS A 264 55.74 -35.47 -40.73
N GLN A 265 54.77 -35.45 -41.63
CA GLN A 265 55.01 -35.63 -43.07
C GLN A 265 55.78 -34.47 -43.67
N MET A 266 55.48 -33.23 -43.23
CA MET A 266 56.20 -32.04 -43.67
C MET A 266 57.63 -32.01 -43.14
N ASP A 267 57.86 -32.43 -41.89
CA ASP A 267 59.19 -32.62 -41.31
C ASP A 267 59.96 -33.74 -42.03
N ALA A 268 59.30 -34.84 -42.38
CA ALA A 268 59.92 -35.89 -43.19
C ALA A 268 60.29 -35.38 -44.60
N ALA A 269 59.42 -34.60 -45.24
CA ALA A 269 59.71 -33.97 -46.54
C ALA A 269 60.85 -32.95 -46.44
N LEU A 270 60.88 -32.14 -45.37
CA LEU A 270 61.99 -31.23 -45.08
C LEU A 270 63.28 -32.00 -44.78
N GLY A 271 63.19 -33.16 -44.15
CA GLY A 271 64.32 -34.07 -43.93
C GLY A 271 64.89 -34.60 -45.25
N VAL A 272 64.03 -35.01 -46.18
CA VAL A 272 64.42 -35.43 -47.54
C VAL A 272 65.08 -34.26 -48.28
N ILE A 273 64.48 -33.07 -48.25
CA ILE A 273 65.03 -31.86 -48.86
C ILE A 273 66.40 -31.51 -48.23
N ARG A 274 66.57 -31.65 -46.91
CA ARG A 274 67.86 -31.44 -46.23
C ARG A 274 68.91 -32.48 -46.63
N THR A 275 68.52 -33.74 -46.86
CA THR A 275 69.43 -34.76 -47.37
C THR A 275 69.82 -34.55 -48.83
N GLU A 276 68.92 -33.99 -49.65
CA GLU A 276 69.17 -33.66 -51.06
C GLU A 276 70.00 -32.38 -51.23
N LEU A 277 69.87 -31.41 -50.33
CA LEU A 277 70.62 -30.15 -50.37
C LEU A 277 72.03 -30.22 -49.77
N GLY A 278 72.39 -31.30 -49.07
CA GLY A 278 73.70 -31.47 -48.44
C GLY A 278 74.01 -30.44 -47.32
N PRO A 279 75.01 -30.67 -46.46
CA PRO A 279 75.20 -29.90 -45.22
C PRO A 279 75.82 -28.50 -45.42
N ALA A 280 75.67 -27.86 -46.59
CA ALA A 280 76.49 -26.71 -46.96
C ALA A 280 75.84 -25.32 -46.79
N LEU A 281 74.56 -25.18 -46.45
CA LEU A 281 73.88 -23.86 -46.49
C LEU A 281 72.88 -23.56 -45.37
N THR A 282 73.18 -23.92 -44.12
CA THR A 282 72.50 -23.29 -42.98
C THR A 282 73.52 -22.83 -41.96
N GLY A 283 74.08 -21.64 -42.20
CA GLY A 283 74.82 -20.89 -41.21
C GLY A 283 73.87 -20.38 -40.13
N GLU A 284 74.15 -20.73 -38.88
CA GLU A 284 73.59 -20.07 -37.71
C GLU A 284 74.14 -18.64 -37.65
N CYS A 285 73.27 -17.63 -37.55
CA CYS A 285 73.68 -16.28 -37.21
C CYS A 285 72.83 -15.79 -36.03
N GLN A 286 73.51 -15.70 -34.90
CA GLN A 286 73.07 -15.08 -33.66
C GLN A 286 73.11 -13.56 -33.79
N GLU A 287 72.22 -12.92 -33.04
CA GLU A 287 71.95 -11.48 -32.94
C GLU A 287 73.22 -10.60 -32.79
N SER A 288 73.27 -9.48 -33.50
CA SER A 288 73.82 -8.25 -32.92
C SER A 288 73.17 -7.00 -33.54
N ALA A 289 72.62 -6.17 -32.66
CA ALA A 289 72.16 -4.83 -32.97
C ALA A 289 73.36 -3.89 -33.07
N GLY A 290 73.40 -3.05 -34.11
CA GLY A 290 74.49 -2.09 -34.31
C GLY A 290 74.22 -1.15 -35.48
N CYS A 291 73.49 -0.08 -35.19
CA CYS A 291 73.19 1.05 -36.08
C CYS A 291 74.46 1.69 -36.70
N ARG A 292 74.43 2.03 -38.00
CA ARG A 292 74.80 3.37 -38.52
C ARG A 292 74.39 3.57 -40.00
N THR A 293 73.70 4.67 -40.20
CA THR A 293 73.33 5.39 -41.44
C THR A 293 74.48 5.57 -42.44
N PHE A 294 74.20 5.65 -43.75
CA PHE A 294 74.55 6.76 -44.66
C PHE A 294 74.02 6.55 -46.11
N PHE A 295 73.14 7.47 -46.54
CA PHE A 295 72.99 8.17 -47.84
C PHE A 295 73.34 7.54 -49.22
N THR A 296 72.30 7.50 -50.07
CA THR A 296 72.14 7.99 -51.46
C THR A 296 73.06 7.59 -52.63
N SER A 297 72.35 7.13 -53.67
CA SER A 297 72.41 7.54 -55.09
C SER A 297 73.51 7.04 -56.04
N SER A 298 73.00 6.57 -57.17
CA SER A 298 73.60 6.39 -58.50
C SER A 298 74.46 7.58 -58.95
N ASN A 299 75.54 7.35 -59.72
CA ASN A 299 75.50 7.24 -61.19
C ASN A 299 76.93 7.18 -61.78
N GLY A 300 77.08 6.49 -62.92
CA GLY A 300 78.01 6.89 -64.00
C GLY A 300 79.38 6.23 -64.12
N GLY A 301 79.55 5.43 -65.19
CA GLY A 301 80.52 5.77 -66.25
C GLY A 301 81.86 5.04 -66.35
N GLN A 302 81.92 4.13 -67.34
CA GLN A 302 83.01 3.90 -68.32
C GLN A 302 84.27 3.05 -68.01
N LYS A 303 84.37 1.98 -68.83
CA LYS A 303 85.52 1.43 -69.61
C LYS A 303 86.85 1.12 -68.90
N SER A 304 87.28 -0.14 -68.97
CA SER A 304 88.26 -0.64 -69.98
C SER A 304 88.81 -2.05 -69.63
N THR A 305 88.73 -2.97 -70.61
CA THR A 305 89.73 -3.98 -71.05
C THR A 305 90.68 -4.69 -70.07
N GLY A 306 90.77 -6.02 -70.21
CA GLY A 306 91.97 -6.80 -69.86
C GLY A 306 91.73 -8.29 -69.61
N GLU A 307 92.17 -9.15 -70.55
CA GLU A 307 92.07 -10.62 -70.59
C GLU A 307 93.05 -11.37 -69.66
N VAL A 308 92.74 -12.65 -69.36
CA VAL A 308 93.65 -13.72 -68.84
C VAL A 308 93.03 -15.10 -69.23
N PRO A 309 93.75 -16.24 -69.41
CA PRO A 309 95.10 -16.53 -69.91
C PRO A 309 95.16 -17.62 -71.02
N ARG A 310 96.31 -17.76 -71.71
CA ARG A 310 96.70 -18.97 -72.46
C ARG A 310 97.93 -19.63 -71.82
N SER A 311 97.90 -20.95 -71.70
CA SER A 311 99.03 -21.80 -71.32
C SER A 311 99.78 -22.29 -72.57
N SER A 312 101.11 -22.42 -72.46
CA SER A 312 101.96 -23.07 -73.47
C SER A 312 103.06 -23.85 -72.78
N LEU A 313 103.09 -25.16 -73.03
CA LEU A 313 104.18 -26.08 -72.77
C LEU A 313 104.55 -26.73 -74.11
N ALA A 314 105.85 -26.98 -74.29
CA ALA A 314 106.48 -28.04 -75.08
C ALA A 314 107.53 -27.55 -76.09
N SER A 315 108.74 -27.31 -75.56
CA SER A 315 109.99 -27.50 -76.29
C SER A 315 110.20 -29.00 -76.55
N LYS A 316 110.12 -29.43 -77.82
CA LYS A 316 110.64 -30.71 -78.40
C LYS A 316 110.14 -30.92 -79.85
N GLN A 317 110.10 -29.86 -80.68
CA GLN A 317 109.56 -29.92 -82.05
C GLN A 317 110.60 -29.60 -83.15
N ASP A 318 111.79 -29.15 -82.77
CA ASP A 318 112.76 -28.58 -83.71
C ASP A 318 113.65 -29.66 -84.38
N ASP A 319 113.92 -30.79 -83.70
CA ASP A 319 114.77 -31.86 -84.24
C ASP A 319 114.04 -32.75 -85.27
N ASP A 320 112.72 -32.87 -85.18
CA ASP A 320 111.89 -33.58 -86.16
C ASP A 320 111.65 -32.73 -87.42
N GLN A 321 111.58 -31.40 -87.27
CA GLN A 321 111.47 -30.47 -88.39
C GLN A 321 112.73 -30.48 -89.28
N TYR A 322 113.92 -30.58 -88.70
CA TYR A 322 115.18 -30.65 -89.47
C TYR A 322 115.30 -31.92 -90.32
N ASN A 323 114.86 -33.07 -89.81
CA ASN A 323 114.88 -34.34 -90.55
C ASN A 323 113.81 -34.40 -91.67
N ILE A 324 112.65 -33.79 -91.45
CA ILE A 324 111.62 -33.63 -92.49
C ILE A 324 112.14 -32.72 -93.60
N LEU A 325 112.79 -31.60 -93.25
CA LEU A 325 113.33 -30.64 -94.22
C LEU A 325 114.43 -31.26 -95.08
N MET A 326 115.30 -32.11 -94.52
CA MET A 326 116.33 -32.80 -95.30
C MET A 326 115.76 -33.85 -96.26
N LYS A 327 114.68 -34.56 -95.88
CA LYS A 327 113.94 -35.45 -96.80
C LYS A 327 113.24 -34.66 -97.91
N GLU A 328 112.64 -33.52 -97.58
CA GLU A 328 112.04 -32.63 -98.57
C GLU A 328 113.09 -32.04 -99.52
N PHE A 329 114.28 -31.69 -99.03
CA PHE A 329 115.37 -31.20 -99.87
C PHE A 329 115.87 -32.25 -100.86
N SER A 330 116.08 -33.51 -100.42
CA SER A 330 116.41 -34.60 -101.34
C SER A 330 115.30 -34.87 -102.36
N LYS A 331 114.04 -34.84 -101.94
CA LYS A 331 112.89 -35.03 -102.83
C LYS A 331 112.77 -33.90 -103.85
N LYS A 332 113.05 -32.66 -103.45
CA LYS A 332 113.10 -31.49 -104.33
C LYS A 332 114.31 -31.52 -105.27
N ASN A 333 115.45 -32.04 -104.83
CA ASN A 333 116.62 -32.23 -105.69
C ASN A 333 116.36 -33.28 -106.78
N GLU A 334 115.68 -34.40 -106.45
CA GLU A 334 115.21 -35.37 -107.46
C GLU A 334 114.14 -34.79 -108.40
N GLU A 335 113.25 -33.94 -107.89
CA GLU A 335 112.27 -33.22 -108.73
C GLU A 335 112.97 -32.23 -109.68
N CYS A 336 114.00 -31.50 -109.22
CA CYS A 336 114.82 -30.64 -110.08
C CYS A 336 115.59 -31.44 -111.13
N GLN A 337 116.14 -32.61 -110.77
CA GLN A 337 116.80 -33.50 -111.73
C GLN A 337 115.80 -33.99 -112.80
N LYS A 338 114.59 -34.40 -112.40
CA LYS A 338 113.51 -34.82 -113.30
C LYS A 338 112.98 -33.66 -114.17
N LEU A 339 112.97 -32.43 -113.65
CA LEU A 339 112.63 -31.23 -114.44
C LEU A 339 113.72 -30.90 -115.45
N THR A 340 114.99 -31.10 -115.11
CA THR A 340 116.13 -30.92 -116.03
C THR A 340 116.10 -31.98 -117.14
N ASP A 341 115.77 -33.22 -116.81
CA ASP A 341 115.56 -34.30 -117.80
C ASP A 341 114.31 -34.09 -118.67
N ARG A 342 113.24 -33.46 -118.14
CA ARG A 342 112.05 -33.08 -118.92
C ARG A 342 112.34 -31.92 -119.87
N LEU A 343 113.13 -30.93 -119.45
CA LEU A 343 113.59 -29.82 -120.28
C LEU A 343 114.56 -30.28 -121.39
N ALA A 344 115.43 -31.26 -121.11
CA ALA A 344 116.28 -31.88 -122.12
C ALA A 344 115.48 -32.71 -123.15
N LYS A 345 114.32 -33.28 -122.76
CA LYS A 345 113.42 -34.05 -123.64
C LYS A 345 112.36 -33.22 -124.37
N SER A 346 112.12 -31.97 -123.98
CA SER A 346 111.12 -31.10 -124.61
C SER A 346 111.65 -30.24 -125.77
N CYS A 347 112.93 -30.33 -126.13
CA CYS A 347 113.53 -29.59 -127.25
C CYS A 347 113.44 -30.28 -128.62
N SER A 348 112.66 -31.36 -128.76
CA SER A 348 112.35 -31.97 -130.06
C SER A 348 110.96 -31.58 -130.55
N CYS A 349 110.92 -30.46 -131.31
CA CYS A 349 110.08 -30.22 -132.47
C CYS A 349 108.57 -30.46 -132.34
N ARG A 350 107.79 -29.38 -132.22
CA ARG A 350 106.48 -29.27 -132.92
C ARG A 350 106.24 -27.84 -133.37
N ASN A 351 105.93 -27.73 -134.66
CA ASN A 351 105.71 -26.49 -135.40
C ASN A 351 104.33 -25.90 -135.07
N GLU A 352 104.25 -25.12 -134.00
CA GLU A 352 103.17 -24.14 -133.76
C GLU A 352 103.81 -22.76 -133.86
N THR A 353 103.25 -21.86 -134.66
CA THR A 353 103.81 -20.52 -134.80
C THR A 353 103.66 -19.77 -133.46
N PRO A 354 104.63 -18.94 -133.05
CA PRO A 354 104.58 -18.22 -131.78
C PRO A 354 103.29 -17.37 -131.63
N GLU A 355 102.71 -16.91 -132.73
CA GLU A 355 101.44 -16.17 -132.79
C GLU A 355 100.23 -17.01 -132.33
N GLN A 356 100.19 -18.32 -132.64
CA GLN A 356 99.07 -19.19 -132.23
C GLN A 356 99.05 -19.41 -130.71
N LEU A 357 100.22 -19.65 -130.11
CA LEU A 357 100.37 -19.81 -128.66
C LEU A 357 100.00 -18.53 -127.91
N GLU A 358 100.38 -17.37 -128.44
CA GLU A 358 100.01 -16.07 -127.87
C GLU A 358 98.49 -15.83 -127.91
N VAL A 359 97.83 -16.15 -129.02
CA VAL A 359 96.37 -16.04 -129.15
C VAL A 359 95.65 -16.96 -128.15
N ASP A 360 96.11 -18.18 -127.95
CA ASP A 360 95.47 -19.11 -127.03
C ASP A 360 95.71 -18.74 -125.55
N VAL A 361 96.87 -18.17 -125.21
CA VAL A 361 97.13 -17.57 -123.89
C VAL A 361 96.23 -16.36 -123.65
N LEU A 362 96.07 -15.47 -124.63
CA LEU A 362 95.17 -14.32 -124.52
C LEU A 362 93.70 -14.75 -124.40
N LYS A 363 93.23 -15.73 -125.17
CA LYS A 363 91.88 -16.29 -125.03
C LYS A 363 91.64 -16.88 -123.65
N LYS A 364 92.61 -17.66 -123.13
CA LYS A 364 92.53 -18.21 -121.78
C LYS A 364 92.47 -17.09 -120.74
N ARG A 365 93.28 -16.04 -120.89
CA ARG A 365 93.26 -14.88 -120.01
C ARG A 365 91.92 -14.13 -120.09
N CYS A 366 91.35 -13.97 -121.28
CA CYS A 366 90.02 -13.40 -121.47
C CYS A 366 88.93 -14.26 -120.80
N SER A 367 89.02 -15.59 -120.91
CA SER A 367 88.09 -16.51 -120.23
C SER A 367 88.19 -16.39 -118.71
N GLU A 368 89.40 -16.41 -118.14
CA GLU A 368 89.63 -16.23 -116.70
C GLU A 368 89.08 -14.88 -116.21
N LEU A 369 89.26 -13.81 -116.99
CA LEU A 369 88.71 -12.50 -116.65
C LEU A 369 87.18 -12.48 -116.70
N LEU A 370 86.55 -13.21 -117.62
CA LEU A 370 85.10 -13.36 -117.69
C LEU A 370 84.56 -14.20 -116.51
N ASP A 371 85.26 -15.26 -116.13
CA ASP A 371 84.90 -16.10 -114.99
C ASP A 371 85.00 -15.31 -113.67
N ILE A 372 86.10 -14.58 -113.47
CA ILE A 372 86.28 -13.67 -112.32
C ILE A 372 85.19 -12.59 -112.32
N GLN A 373 84.83 -12.05 -113.48
CA GLN A 373 83.74 -11.08 -113.58
C GLN A 373 82.40 -11.69 -113.15
N GLU A 374 82.13 -12.95 -113.50
CA GLU A 374 80.91 -13.65 -113.09
C GLU A 374 80.91 -13.97 -111.59
N GLU A 375 82.05 -14.39 -111.02
CA GLU A 375 82.22 -14.58 -109.58
C GLU A 375 81.95 -13.28 -108.80
N PHE A 376 82.46 -12.14 -109.27
CA PHE A 376 82.16 -10.85 -108.65
C PHE A 376 80.68 -10.49 -108.72
N LYS A 377 79.97 -10.81 -109.82
CA LYS A 377 78.52 -10.61 -109.89
C LYS A 377 77.76 -11.49 -108.91
N ILE A 378 78.18 -12.74 -108.72
CA ILE A 378 77.58 -13.65 -107.74
C ILE A 378 77.81 -13.11 -106.33
N LEU A 379 79.04 -12.71 -105.98
CA LEU A 379 79.36 -12.15 -104.67
C LEU A 379 78.56 -10.86 -104.39
N ILE A 380 78.41 -9.98 -105.37
CA ILE A 380 77.59 -8.77 -105.22
C ILE A 380 76.12 -9.13 -104.94
N LYS A 381 75.57 -10.14 -105.62
CA LYS A 381 74.21 -10.62 -105.37
C LYS A 381 74.07 -11.22 -103.98
N GLU A 382 74.99 -12.09 -103.56
CA GLU A 382 74.99 -12.70 -102.22
C GLU A 382 75.10 -11.66 -101.11
N GLN A 383 75.96 -10.65 -101.29
CA GLN A 383 76.06 -9.52 -100.36
C GLN A 383 74.76 -8.69 -100.33
N GLY A 384 74.12 -8.50 -101.49
CA GLY A 384 72.79 -7.89 -101.59
C GLY A 384 71.73 -8.67 -100.81
N ASP A 385 71.65 -9.98 -101.03
CA ASP A 385 70.71 -10.88 -100.36
C ASP A 385 70.93 -10.91 -98.85
N GLN A 386 72.19 -10.94 -98.39
CA GLN A 386 72.51 -10.84 -96.97
C GLN A 386 72.07 -9.50 -96.37
N LEU A 387 72.33 -8.38 -97.06
CA LEU A 387 71.88 -7.06 -96.60
C LEU A 387 70.35 -6.97 -96.52
N ASP A 388 69.64 -7.55 -97.48
CA ASP A 388 68.18 -7.61 -97.45
C ASP A 388 67.66 -8.51 -96.32
N GLU A 389 68.30 -9.66 -96.07
CA GLU A 389 67.96 -10.52 -94.93
C GLU A 389 68.20 -9.80 -93.58
N TYR A 390 69.32 -9.09 -93.44
CA TYR A 390 69.59 -8.28 -92.24
C TYR A 390 68.57 -7.16 -92.09
N ARG A 391 68.18 -6.50 -93.17
CA ARG A 391 67.15 -5.47 -93.16
C ARG A 391 65.80 -6.04 -92.74
N LEU A 392 65.41 -7.21 -93.25
CA LEU A 392 64.17 -7.88 -92.86
C LEU A 392 64.19 -8.30 -91.38
N LYS A 393 65.30 -8.87 -90.90
CA LYS A 393 65.48 -9.20 -89.48
C LYS A 393 65.41 -7.97 -88.59
N TYR A 394 66.04 -6.87 -88.99
CA TYR A 394 65.99 -5.60 -88.26
C TYR A 394 64.56 -5.06 -88.19
N LEU A 395 63.84 -5.04 -89.31
CA LEU A 395 62.45 -4.58 -89.35
C LEU A 395 61.53 -5.46 -88.48
N SER A 396 61.69 -6.78 -88.53
CA SER A 396 60.93 -7.71 -87.68
C SER A 396 61.23 -7.48 -86.20
N ALA A 397 62.50 -7.35 -85.82
CA ALA A 397 62.89 -7.07 -84.44
C ALA A 397 62.35 -5.72 -83.96
N GLN A 398 62.40 -4.69 -84.82
CA GLN A 398 61.84 -3.37 -84.53
C GLN A 398 60.33 -3.44 -84.31
N GLN A 399 59.59 -4.19 -85.15
CA GLN A 399 58.16 -4.41 -84.96
C GLN A 399 57.87 -5.08 -83.61
N THR A 400 58.62 -6.14 -83.25
CA THR A 400 58.44 -6.82 -81.96
C THR A 400 58.71 -5.89 -80.77
N VAL A 401 59.71 -5.02 -80.86
CA VAL A 401 59.99 -4.03 -79.80
C VAL A 401 58.83 -3.03 -79.65
N GLU A 402 58.25 -2.55 -80.75
CA GLU A 402 57.10 -1.64 -80.69
C GLU A 402 55.84 -2.35 -80.14
N GLU A 403 55.60 -3.60 -80.51
CA GLU A 403 54.51 -4.41 -79.94
C GLU A 403 54.69 -4.64 -78.43
N GLN A 404 55.91 -4.95 -77.99
CA GLN A 404 56.25 -5.09 -76.56
C GLN A 404 56.11 -3.77 -75.80
N LYS A 405 56.48 -2.63 -76.40
CA LYS A 405 56.25 -1.30 -75.78
C LYS A 405 54.77 -1.03 -75.56
N LEU A 406 53.91 -1.35 -76.54
CA LEU A 406 52.46 -1.23 -76.38
C LEU A 406 51.92 -2.16 -75.29
N GLU A 407 52.42 -3.38 -75.20
CA GLU A 407 52.04 -4.33 -74.15
C GLU A 407 52.49 -3.85 -72.75
N MET A 408 53.74 -3.37 -72.61
CA MET A 408 54.22 -2.76 -71.37
C MET A 408 53.35 -1.56 -70.97
N GLY A 409 52.97 -0.71 -71.93
CA GLY A 409 52.06 0.41 -71.68
C GLY A 409 50.68 -0.03 -71.19
N ARG A 410 50.12 -1.11 -71.75
CA ARG A 410 48.87 -1.71 -71.25
C ARG A 410 49.03 -2.22 -69.82
N MET A 411 50.10 -2.97 -69.54
CA MET A 411 50.39 -3.52 -68.22
C MET A 411 50.59 -2.41 -67.18
N ASP A 412 51.29 -1.33 -67.51
CA ASP A 412 51.49 -0.17 -66.61
C ASP A 412 50.17 0.49 -66.22
N VAL A 413 49.24 0.65 -67.16
CA VAL A 413 47.90 1.20 -66.87
C VAL A 413 47.13 0.25 -65.95
N THR A 414 47.20 -1.07 -66.19
CA THR A 414 46.54 -2.05 -65.31
C THR A 414 47.15 -2.07 -63.91
N ASN A 415 48.47 -1.97 -63.78
CA ASN A 415 49.16 -1.92 -62.50
C ASN A 415 48.78 -0.65 -61.71
N ARG A 416 48.78 0.53 -62.36
CA ARG A 416 48.31 1.77 -61.72
C ARG A 416 46.89 1.66 -61.20
N ARG A 417 45.97 1.06 -61.99
CA ARG A 417 44.58 0.83 -61.54
C ARG A 417 44.50 -0.10 -60.33
N ILE A 418 45.29 -1.18 -60.32
CA ILE A 418 45.35 -2.11 -59.19
C ILE A 418 45.93 -1.42 -57.95
N GLU A 419 46.99 -0.62 -58.10
CA GLU A 419 47.56 0.18 -57.02
C GLU A 419 46.55 1.17 -56.43
N GLU A 420 45.81 1.89 -57.27
CA GLU A 420 44.73 2.79 -56.84
C GLU A 420 43.65 2.03 -56.07
N GLN A 421 43.24 0.86 -56.56
CA GLN A 421 42.24 0.01 -55.89
C GLN A 421 42.74 -0.50 -54.53
N ILE A 422 43.99 -0.97 -54.45
CA ILE A 422 44.61 -1.40 -53.20
C ILE A 422 44.65 -0.23 -52.22
N ASN A 423 45.06 0.95 -52.66
CA ASN A 423 45.13 2.13 -51.81
C ASN A 423 43.75 2.54 -51.26
N ILE A 424 42.70 2.50 -52.10
CA ILE A 424 41.31 2.74 -51.66
C ILE A 424 40.89 1.71 -50.60
N GLU A 425 41.19 0.43 -50.80
CA GLU A 425 40.82 -0.62 -49.83
C GLU A 425 41.59 -0.45 -48.51
N VAL A 426 42.87 -0.09 -48.55
CA VAL A 426 43.66 0.22 -47.36
C VAL A 426 43.06 1.39 -46.59
N GLN A 427 42.66 2.48 -47.27
CA GLN A 427 41.99 3.61 -46.60
C GLN A 427 40.64 3.21 -46.01
N ARG A 428 39.87 2.36 -46.70
CA ARG A 428 38.59 1.85 -46.18
C ARG A 428 38.80 0.99 -44.93
N ILE A 429 39.79 0.10 -44.94
CA ILE A 429 40.16 -0.73 -43.78
C ILE A 429 40.59 0.16 -42.62
N LYS A 430 41.45 1.16 -42.88
CA LYS A 430 41.90 2.14 -41.87
C LYS A 430 40.72 2.89 -41.25
N ALA A 431 39.76 3.36 -42.06
CA ALA A 431 38.57 4.03 -41.57
C ALA A 431 37.73 3.11 -40.65
N LYS A 432 37.51 1.85 -41.05
CA LYS A 432 36.79 0.86 -40.21
C LYS A 432 37.50 0.61 -38.88
N PHE A 433 38.82 0.49 -38.88
CA PHE A 433 39.60 0.35 -37.63
C PHE A 433 39.51 1.57 -36.75
N GLN A 434 39.63 2.78 -37.31
CA GLN A 434 39.47 4.03 -36.56
C GLN A 434 38.07 4.19 -35.97
N ASP A 435 37.03 3.85 -36.72
CA ASP A 435 35.65 3.86 -36.22
C ASP A 435 35.47 2.85 -35.09
N LYS A 436 36.04 1.65 -35.21
CA LYS A 436 35.96 0.64 -34.15
C LYS A 436 36.73 1.06 -32.89
N LEU A 437 37.91 1.67 -33.06
CA LEU A 437 38.66 2.26 -31.96
C LEU A 437 37.87 3.36 -31.27
N ARG A 438 37.23 4.27 -32.03
CA ARG A 438 36.38 5.32 -31.49
C ARG A 438 35.19 4.75 -30.70
N GLN A 439 34.56 3.68 -31.20
CA GLN A 439 33.50 2.97 -30.47
C GLN A 439 33.99 2.29 -29.19
N LEU A 440 35.23 1.79 -29.18
CA LEU A 440 35.80 1.08 -28.02
C LEU A 440 36.36 2.03 -26.94
N THR A 441 36.80 3.22 -27.36
CA THR A 441 37.41 4.25 -26.49
C THR A 441 36.60 4.61 -25.21
N PRO A 442 35.25 4.73 -25.23
CA PRO A 442 34.50 5.12 -24.04
C PRO A 442 34.25 4.01 -23.01
N PHE A 443 34.40 2.72 -23.36
CA PHE A 443 34.03 1.62 -22.46
C PHE A 443 34.79 1.60 -21.13
N PRO A 444 36.11 1.87 -21.06
CA PRO A 444 36.82 1.92 -19.78
C PRO A 444 36.23 2.96 -18.82
N ARG A 445 35.93 4.17 -19.31
CA ARG A 445 35.30 5.22 -18.49
C ARG A 445 33.88 4.87 -18.06
N LEU A 446 33.11 4.23 -18.94
CA LEU A 446 31.76 3.78 -18.61
C LEU A 446 31.79 2.66 -17.55
N LEU A 447 32.77 1.77 -17.63
CA LEU A 447 33.00 0.73 -16.64
C LEU A 447 33.39 1.35 -15.29
N GLU A 448 34.36 2.28 -15.25
CA GLU A 448 34.74 3.02 -14.04
C GLU A 448 33.53 3.74 -13.41
N ALA A 449 32.67 4.37 -14.22
CA ALA A 449 31.47 5.04 -13.73
C ALA A 449 30.44 4.06 -13.14
N GLU A 450 30.24 2.88 -13.74
CA GLU A 450 29.38 1.84 -13.18
C GLU A 450 29.99 1.19 -11.93
N GLU A 451 31.31 1.00 -11.88
CA GLU A 451 32.02 0.52 -10.68
C GLU A 451 31.89 1.51 -9.52
N GLU A 452 32.04 2.81 -9.77
CA GLU A 452 31.84 3.86 -8.78
C GLU A 452 30.39 3.88 -8.28
N LYS A 453 29.42 3.73 -9.18
CA LYS A 453 27.99 3.64 -8.82
C LYS A 453 27.68 2.41 -7.97
N VAL A 454 28.24 1.26 -8.33
CA VAL A 454 28.12 0.02 -7.54
C VAL A 454 28.76 0.20 -6.17
N SER A 455 29.92 0.84 -6.07
CA SER A 455 30.57 1.15 -4.79
C SER A 455 29.67 2.03 -3.91
N LYS A 456 29.14 3.12 -4.47
CA LYS A 456 28.21 4.02 -3.74
C LYS A 456 26.95 3.29 -3.25
N LEU A 457 26.39 2.40 -4.08
CA LEU A 457 25.23 1.59 -3.68
C LEU A 457 25.58 0.61 -2.57
N LYS A 458 26.75 -0.04 -2.61
CA LYS A 458 27.24 -0.91 -1.54
C LYS A 458 27.38 -0.16 -0.22
N ASP A 459 28.02 1.01 -0.23
CA ASP A 459 28.19 1.85 0.97
C ASP A 459 26.83 2.29 1.55
N SER A 460 25.88 2.64 0.66
CA SER A 460 24.53 3.01 1.09
C SER A 460 23.75 1.84 1.70
N ASN A 461 23.87 0.64 1.12
CA ASN A 461 23.25 -0.57 1.64
C ASN A 461 23.85 -0.99 2.99
N GLU A 462 25.16 -0.85 3.17
CA GLU A 462 25.82 -1.13 4.45
C GLU A 462 25.30 -0.21 5.56
N LYS A 463 25.18 1.10 5.28
CA LYS A 463 24.59 2.07 6.22
C LYS A 463 23.15 1.72 6.58
N LEU A 464 22.32 1.38 5.59
CA LEU A 464 20.93 0.96 5.84
C LEU A 464 20.85 -0.32 6.67
N LEU A 465 21.75 -1.29 6.44
CA LEU A 465 21.84 -2.50 7.24
C LEU A 465 22.26 -2.22 8.69
N GLU A 466 23.17 -1.27 8.91
CA GLU A 466 23.53 -0.82 10.26
C GLU A 466 22.38 -0.12 10.97
N GLU A 467 21.66 0.77 10.29
CA GLU A 467 20.47 1.43 10.83
C GLU A 467 19.37 0.42 11.17
N LEU A 468 19.13 -0.56 10.29
CA LEU A 468 18.19 -1.66 10.56
C LEU A 468 18.61 -2.47 11.79
N LYS A 469 19.90 -2.78 11.94
CA LYS A 469 20.42 -3.48 13.12
C LYS A 469 20.26 -2.65 14.41
N LYS A 470 20.43 -1.32 14.35
CA LYS A 470 20.20 -0.42 15.49
C LYS A 470 18.72 -0.41 15.87
N SER A 471 17.84 -0.20 14.89
CA SER A 471 16.38 -0.25 15.08
C SER A 471 15.91 -1.59 15.66
N ALA A 472 16.43 -2.72 15.16
CA ALA A 472 16.10 -4.04 15.72
C ALA A 472 16.54 -4.22 17.18
N LYS A 473 17.68 -3.63 17.58
CA LYS A 473 18.12 -3.63 18.99
C LYS A 473 17.23 -2.76 19.86
N GLU A 474 16.81 -1.60 19.36
CA GLU A 474 15.88 -0.70 20.05
C GLU A 474 14.52 -1.35 20.25
N ILE A 475 13.96 -2.00 19.21
CA ILE A 475 12.71 -2.76 19.30
C ILE A 475 12.82 -3.84 20.37
N LYS A 476 13.88 -4.67 20.37
CA LYS A 476 14.09 -5.69 21.41
C LYS A 476 14.18 -5.09 22.82
N SER A 477 14.81 -3.93 22.97
CA SER A 477 14.89 -3.24 24.26
C SER A 477 13.51 -2.73 24.74
N LEU A 478 12.68 -2.24 23.81
CA LEU A 478 11.33 -1.79 24.09
C LEU A 478 10.40 -2.96 24.40
N GLU A 479 10.48 -4.06 23.65
CA GLU A 479 9.76 -5.31 23.93
C GLU A 479 10.10 -5.83 25.34
N TYR A 480 11.38 -5.85 25.71
CA TYR A 480 11.80 -6.26 27.05
C TYR A 480 11.24 -5.33 28.14
N ARG A 481 11.29 -4.00 27.92
CA ARG A 481 10.71 -3.02 28.85
C ARG A 481 9.20 -3.16 29.00
N LEU A 482 8.50 -3.39 27.89
CA LEU A 482 7.05 -3.59 27.87
C LEU A 482 6.68 -4.90 28.59
N HIS A 483 7.42 -5.99 28.33
CA HIS A 483 7.22 -7.26 29.03
C HIS A 483 7.41 -7.12 30.55
N ASN A 484 8.47 -6.43 30.98
CA ASN A 484 8.70 -6.18 32.41
C ASN A 484 7.62 -5.31 33.04
N ALA A 485 7.14 -4.27 32.35
CA ALA A 485 6.05 -3.41 32.82
C ALA A 485 4.73 -4.18 32.94
N HIS A 486 4.43 -5.04 31.96
CA HIS A 486 3.27 -5.94 32.05
C HIS A 486 3.41 -6.93 33.21
N ALA A 487 4.59 -7.53 33.40
CA ALA A 487 4.82 -8.44 34.52
C ALA A 487 4.63 -7.73 35.87
N SER A 488 5.21 -6.53 36.05
CA SER A 488 5.01 -5.77 37.30
C SER A 488 3.55 -5.38 37.50
N GLN A 489 2.88 -4.87 36.46
CA GLN A 489 1.47 -4.49 36.55
C GLN A 489 0.57 -5.69 36.86
N ASN A 490 0.85 -6.86 36.29
CA ASN A 490 0.08 -8.07 36.57
C ASN A 490 0.26 -8.51 38.03
N THR A 491 1.48 -8.42 38.58
CA THR A 491 1.69 -8.71 40.01
C THR A 491 0.99 -7.71 40.94
N GLU A 492 0.89 -6.44 40.55
CA GLU A 492 0.14 -5.42 41.31
C GLU A 492 -1.37 -5.67 41.23
N LEU A 493 -1.89 -6.00 40.05
CA LEU A 493 -3.29 -6.36 39.84
C LEU A 493 -3.67 -7.64 40.60
N GLU A 494 -2.82 -8.67 40.60
CA GLU A 494 -3.02 -9.89 41.38
C GLU A 494 -3.07 -9.59 42.89
N LYS A 495 -2.18 -8.74 43.40
CA LYS A 495 -2.22 -8.29 44.80
C LYS A 495 -3.50 -7.52 45.12
N ALA A 496 -3.89 -6.59 44.27
CA ALA A 496 -5.12 -5.80 44.46
C ALA A 496 -6.38 -6.69 44.40
N HIS A 497 -6.43 -7.65 43.47
CA HIS A 497 -7.49 -8.65 43.38
C HIS A 497 -7.58 -9.48 44.66
N ASN A 498 -6.45 -10.01 45.14
CA ASN A 498 -6.42 -10.81 46.37
C ASN A 498 -6.84 -10.00 47.60
N LEU A 499 -6.45 -8.72 47.71
CA LEU A 499 -6.89 -7.84 48.79
C LEU A 499 -8.39 -7.58 48.75
N LEU A 500 -8.93 -7.23 47.58
CA LEU A 500 -10.37 -7.02 47.39
C LEU A 500 -11.17 -8.30 47.67
N GLN A 501 -10.65 -9.46 47.30
CA GLN A 501 -11.29 -10.74 47.59
C GLN A 501 -11.36 -11.00 49.10
N VAL A 502 -10.28 -10.74 49.84
CA VAL A 502 -10.28 -10.85 51.31
C VAL A 502 -11.25 -9.85 51.95
N GLU A 503 -11.28 -8.59 51.50
CA GLU A 503 -12.24 -7.59 52.00
C GLU A 503 -13.70 -8.01 51.74
N LEU A 504 -13.97 -8.59 50.57
CA LEU A 504 -15.30 -9.07 50.20
C LEU A 504 -15.72 -10.25 51.10
N GLU A 505 -14.84 -11.22 51.35
CA GLU A 505 -15.08 -12.33 52.28
C GLU A 505 -15.35 -11.81 53.71
N GLN A 506 -14.60 -10.81 54.17
CA GLN A 506 -14.81 -10.19 55.49
C GLN A 506 -16.16 -9.46 55.57
N LEU A 507 -16.54 -8.70 54.54
CA LEU A 507 -17.84 -8.01 54.48
C LEU A 507 -18.99 -9.01 54.41
N GLN A 508 -18.86 -10.10 53.66
CA GLN A 508 -19.86 -11.17 53.63
C GLN A 508 -20.03 -11.83 55.00
N ALA A 509 -18.94 -12.13 55.71
CA ALA A 509 -18.98 -12.68 57.05
C ALA A 509 -19.63 -11.71 58.05
N SER A 510 -19.30 -10.42 57.97
CA SER A 510 -19.91 -9.37 58.81
C SER A 510 -21.40 -9.22 58.53
N LEU A 511 -21.81 -9.19 57.25
CA LEU A 511 -23.20 -9.14 56.84
C LEU A 511 -24.00 -10.35 57.36
N GLN A 512 -23.40 -11.55 57.30
CA GLN A 512 -24.04 -12.76 57.81
C GLN A 512 -24.23 -12.70 59.33
N SER A 513 -23.22 -12.22 60.06
CA SER A 513 -23.34 -12.01 61.52
C SER A 513 -24.44 -11.02 61.88
N GLU A 514 -24.54 -9.90 61.14
CA GLU A 514 -25.62 -8.92 61.36
C GLU A 514 -27.00 -9.47 60.99
N ARG A 515 -27.11 -10.31 59.94
CA ARG A 515 -28.35 -11.02 59.61
C ARG A 515 -28.78 -11.96 60.74
N GLU A 516 -27.86 -12.71 61.33
CA GLU A 516 -28.14 -13.58 62.46
C GLU A 516 -28.57 -12.80 63.70
N LYS A 517 -27.93 -11.66 63.98
CA LYS A 517 -28.36 -10.75 65.07
C LYS A 517 -29.75 -10.18 64.83
N ASN A 518 -30.02 -9.70 63.61
CA ASN A 518 -31.35 -9.19 63.25
C ASN A 518 -32.43 -10.28 63.33
N ALA A 519 -32.12 -11.51 62.92
CA ALA A 519 -33.05 -12.64 63.06
C ALA A 519 -33.37 -12.90 64.55
N LYS A 520 -32.36 -12.92 65.42
CA LYS A 520 -32.54 -13.06 66.88
C LYS A 520 -33.35 -11.91 67.49
N LEU A 521 -33.11 -10.68 67.06
CA LEU A 521 -33.89 -9.52 67.51
C LEU A 521 -35.34 -9.62 67.03
N HIS A 522 -35.57 -10.08 65.80
CA HIS A 522 -36.93 -10.32 65.29
C HIS A 522 -37.67 -11.37 66.11
N THR A 523 -37.03 -12.51 66.42
CA THR A 523 -37.67 -13.54 67.26
C THR A 523 -37.96 -13.02 68.66
N GLN A 524 -37.04 -12.28 69.27
CA GLN A 524 -37.27 -11.65 70.58
C GLN A 524 -38.41 -10.64 70.57
N LEU A 525 -38.54 -9.87 69.48
CA LEU A 525 -39.63 -8.91 69.31
C LEU A 525 -40.98 -9.61 69.13
N GLU A 526 -41.03 -10.72 68.38
CA GLU A 526 -42.23 -11.56 68.26
C GLU A 526 -42.62 -12.20 69.59
N GLU A 527 -41.66 -12.71 70.36
CA GLU A 527 -41.88 -13.25 71.70
C GLU A 527 -42.43 -12.19 72.66
N ALA A 528 -41.79 -11.02 72.73
CA ALA A 528 -42.25 -9.91 73.56
C ALA A 528 -43.64 -9.41 73.13
N GLN A 529 -43.92 -9.36 71.83
CA GLN A 529 -45.24 -9.00 71.31
C GLN A 529 -46.30 -10.01 71.75
N LYS A 530 -45.99 -11.31 71.70
CA LYS A 530 -46.87 -12.37 72.18
C LYS A 530 -47.12 -12.26 73.68
N GLU A 531 -46.10 -11.97 74.49
CA GLU A 531 -46.26 -11.73 75.93
C GLU A 531 -47.17 -10.53 76.23
N ILE A 532 -47.05 -9.45 75.45
CA ILE A 532 -47.95 -8.29 75.54
C ILE A 532 -49.38 -8.70 75.21
N ASP A 533 -49.60 -9.52 74.19
CA ASP A 533 -50.95 -9.97 73.82
C ASP A 533 -51.52 -10.96 74.85
N ASP A 534 -50.72 -11.87 75.39
CA ASP A 534 -51.11 -12.77 76.48
C ASP A 534 -51.50 -11.98 77.73
N THR A 535 -50.69 -10.99 78.14
CA THR A 535 -51.03 -10.13 79.29
C THR A 535 -52.26 -9.26 79.03
N ARG A 536 -52.48 -8.76 77.81
CA ARG A 536 -53.71 -8.06 77.41
C ARG A 536 -54.93 -8.95 77.50
N THR A 537 -54.84 -10.20 77.02
CA THR A 537 -55.96 -11.15 77.08
C THR A 537 -56.28 -11.55 78.53
N GLU A 538 -55.27 -11.81 79.36
CA GLU A 538 -55.46 -12.07 80.79
C GLU A 538 -56.05 -10.87 81.53
N THR A 539 -55.57 -9.66 81.23
CA THR A 539 -56.14 -8.42 81.78
C THR A 539 -57.60 -8.25 81.38
N ALA A 540 -57.95 -8.51 80.11
CA ALA A 540 -59.34 -8.47 79.64
C ALA A 540 -60.23 -9.52 80.36
N LYS A 541 -59.73 -10.74 80.59
CA LYS A 541 -60.43 -11.77 81.36
C LYS A 541 -60.63 -11.36 82.82
N MET A 542 -59.61 -10.79 83.46
CA MET A 542 -59.72 -10.29 84.84
C MET A 542 -60.74 -9.16 84.96
N ILE A 543 -60.75 -8.23 83.99
CA ILE A 543 -61.75 -7.16 83.91
C ILE A 543 -63.15 -7.75 83.75
N ALA A 544 -63.36 -8.69 82.83
CA ALA A 544 -64.65 -9.35 82.62
C ALA A 544 -65.15 -10.05 83.90
N ARG A 545 -64.31 -10.87 84.53
CA ARG A 545 -64.65 -11.56 85.80
C ARG A 545 -64.96 -10.60 86.94
N THR A 546 -64.28 -9.45 87.00
CA THR A 546 -64.52 -8.44 88.03
C THR A 546 -65.81 -7.68 87.77
N ASN A 547 -66.12 -7.38 86.51
CA ASN A 547 -67.39 -6.80 86.10
C ASN A 547 -68.56 -7.74 86.40
N ASP A 548 -68.46 -9.03 86.08
CA ASP A 548 -69.49 -10.03 86.36
C ASP A 548 -69.77 -10.14 87.87
N ARG A 549 -68.71 -10.17 88.70
CA ARG A 549 -68.85 -10.14 90.16
C ARG A 549 -69.55 -8.87 90.64
N ALA A 550 -69.13 -7.71 90.15
CA ALA A 550 -69.76 -6.43 90.51
C ALA A 550 -71.23 -6.35 90.07
N GLN A 551 -71.59 -6.94 88.92
CA GLN A 551 -72.98 -7.03 88.46
C GLN A 551 -73.82 -7.96 89.36
N GLU A 552 -73.27 -9.10 89.77
CA GLU A 552 -73.96 -10.02 90.68
C GLU A 552 -74.12 -9.41 92.08
N GLU A 553 -73.10 -8.74 92.61
CA GLU A 553 -73.19 -7.97 93.86
C GLU A 553 -74.26 -6.87 93.76
N ARG A 554 -74.30 -6.14 92.63
CA ARG A 554 -75.35 -5.14 92.38
C ARG A 554 -76.74 -5.77 92.35
N LYS A 555 -76.90 -6.90 91.67
CA LYS A 555 -78.18 -7.62 91.56
C LYS A 555 -78.65 -8.11 92.93
N THR A 556 -77.78 -8.75 93.70
CA THR A 556 -78.09 -9.22 95.06
C THR A 556 -78.43 -8.07 96.00
N ALA A 557 -77.71 -6.94 95.92
CA ALA A 557 -78.04 -5.73 96.67
C ALA A 557 -79.41 -5.16 96.30
N LEU A 558 -79.75 -5.10 95.00
CA LEU A 558 -81.08 -4.67 94.54
C LEU A 558 -82.19 -5.61 95.02
N THR A 559 -82.03 -6.93 94.91
CA THR A 559 -83.01 -7.90 95.44
C THR A 559 -83.20 -7.75 96.95
N ARG A 560 -82.12 -7.46 97.69
CA ARG A 560 -82.20 -7.20 99.14
C ARG A 560 -82.96 -5.91 99.44
N ILE A 561 -82.73 -4.85 98.67
CA ILE A 561 -83.48 -3.59 98.79
C ILE A 561 -84.96 -3.85 98.53
N GLU A 562 -85.31 -4.53 97.44
CA GLU A 562 -86.71 -4.89 97.11
C GLU A 562 -87.38 -5.70 98.23
N GLY A 563 -86.65 -6.66 98.83
CA GLY A 563 -87.15 -7.44 99.96
C GLY A 563 -87.40 -6.58 101.21
N LEU A 564 -86.47 -5.69 101.56
CA LEU A 564 -86.62 -4.76 102.69
C LEU A 564 -87.74 -3.74 102.45
N GLU A 565 -87.91 -3.28 101.21
CA GLU A 565 -89.03 -2.41 100.83
C GLU A 565 -90.37 -3.14 101.00
N LEU A 566 -90.45 -4.41 100.60
CA LEU A 566 -91.64 -5.24 100.82
C LEU A 566 -91.93 -5.42 102.32
N GLU A 567 -90.93 -5.79 103.14
CA GLU A 567 -91.09 -5.90 104.60
C GLU A 567 -91.53 -4.58 105.22
N LEU A 568 -90.97 -3.45 104.78
CA LEU A 568 -91.34 -2.13 105.26
C LEU A 568 -92.80 -1.77 104.90
N THR A 569 -93.25 -2.10 103.68
CA THR A 569 -94.67 -1.92 103.31
C THR A 569 -95.60 -2.84 104.12
N GLN A 570 -95.20 -4.09 104.37
CA GLN A 570 -95.95 -5.02 105.23
C GLN A 570 -96.03 -4.52 106.67
N CYS A 571 -94.92 -4.07 107.26
CA CYS A 571 -94.87 -3.46 108.59
C CYS A 571 -95.76 -2.21 108.69
N ARG A 572 -95.74 -1.35 107.67
CA ARG A 572 -96.63 -0.18 107.59
C ARG A 572 -98.10 -0.60 107.54
N ALA A 573 -98.45 -1.60 106.73
CA ALA A 573 -99.81 -2.13 106.65
C ALA A 573 -100.25 -2.76 107.99
N ALA A 574 -99.40 -3.57 108.63
CA ALA A 574 -99.66 -4.17 109.93
C ALA A 574 -99.86 -3.10 111.01
N ALA A 575 -98.99 -2.09 111.08
CA ALA A 575 -99.15 -0.97 112.01
C ALA A 575 -100.47 -0.22 111.79
N SER A 576 -100.88 0.00 110.53
CA SER A 576 -102.17 0.61 110.21
C SER A 576 -103.35 -0.22 110.72
N VAL A 577 -103.30 -1.56 110.60
CA VAL A 577 -104.34 -2.45 111.16
C VAL A 577 -104.40 -2.35 112.67
N THR A 578 -103.25 -2.36 113.36
CA THR A 578 -103.21 -2.25 114.82
C THR A 578 -103.74 -0.90 115.31
N ILE A 579 -103.44 0.19 114.59
CA ILE A 579 -104.00 1.53 114.86
C ILE A 579 -105.52 1.51 114.68
N ASN A 580 -106.03 0.97 113.58
CA ASN A 580 -107.48 0.86 113.34
C ASN A 580 -108.19 0.07 114.46
N ASN A 581 -107.62 -1.07 114.88
CA ASN A 581 -108.17 -1.87 115.98
C ASN A 581 -108.17 -1.10 117.30
N ARG A 582 -107.11 -0.35 117.60
CA ARG A 582 -107.04 0.54 118.78
C ARG A 582 -108.10 1.64 118.71
N GLU A 583 -108.27 2.28 117.55
CA GLU A 583 -109.29 3.32 117.36
C GLU A 583 -110.72 2.78 117.44
N GLU A 584 -110.95 1.56 116.96
CA GLU A 584 -112.23 0.85 117.12
C GLU A 584 -112.52 0.55 118.59
N ALA A 585 -111.55 -0.01 119.33
CA ALA A 585 -111.67 -0.23 120.77
C ALA A 585 -111.92 1.07 121.55
N LEU A 586 -111.23 2.16 121.20
CA LEU A 586 -111.47 3.49 121.80
C LEU A 586 -112.88 4.00 121.50
N ARG A 587 -113.37 3.85 120.26
CA ARG A 587 -114.74 4.21 119.89
C ARG A 587 -115.76 3.39 120.67
N GLU A 588 -115.53 2.09 120.83
CA GLU A 588 -116.41 1.20 121.59
C GLU A 588 -116.42 1.55 123.09
N MET A 589 -115.25 1.79 123.69
CA MET A 589 -115.13 2.21 125.08
C MET A 589 -115.81 3.57 125.32
N GLN A 590 -115.66 4.55 124.41
CA GLN A 590 -116.40 5.81 124.47
C GLN A 590 -117.91 5.61 124.31
N GLY A 591 -118.34 4.66 123.47
CA GLY A 591 -119.73 4.23 123.36
C GLY A 591 -120.29 3.69 124.68
N GLN A 592 -119.55 2.79 125.34
CA GLN A 592 -119.90 2.24 126.65
C GLN A 592 -119.97 3.34 127.74
N ILE A 593 -119.03 4.29 127.75
CA ILE A 593 -119.06 5.43 128.67
C ILE A 593 -120.32 6.27 128.48
N ARG A 594 -120.76 6.52 127.23
CA ARG A 594 -122.02 7.24 126.99
C ARG A 594 -123.23 6.48 127.53
N VAL A 595 -123.29 5.17 127.34
CA VAL A 595 -124.39 4.33 127.85
C VAL A 595 -124.42 4.37 129.38
N LEU A 596 -123.27 4.18 130.03
CA LEU A 596 -123.16 4.26 131.49
C LEU A 596 -123.48 5.66 132.03
N SER A 597 -123.02 6.72 131.36
CA SER A 597 -123.35 8.10 131.74
C SER A 597 -124.84 8.37 131.61
N GLY A 598 -125.49 7.85 130.56
CA GLY A 598 -126.94 7.90 130.39
C GLY A 598 -127.66 7.16 131.52
N SER A 599 -127.24 5.94 131.84
CA SER A 599 -127.79 5.14 132.95
C SER A 599 -127.61 5.82 134.31
N LEU A 600 -126.47 6.46 134.56
CA LEU A 600 -126.21 7.22 135.78
C LEU A 600 -127.15 8.43 135.88
N ASN A 601 -127.35 9.14 134.78
CA ASN A 601 -128.27 10.28 134.73
C ASN A 601 -129.72 9.83 135.00
N ASP A 602 -130.14 8.70 134.42
CA ASP A 602 -131.46 8.10 134.71
C ASP A 602 -131.62 7.74 136.19
N ALA A 603 -130.59 7.15 136.80
CA ALA A 603 -130.57 6.86 138.22
C ALA A 603 -130.60 8.14 139.08
N GLN A 604 -129.90 9.21 138.67
CA GLN A 604 -129.94 10.50 139.36
C GLN A 604 -131.32 11.16 139.27
N ILE A 605 -132.00 11.07 138.13
CA ILE A 605 -133.38 11.54 137.97
C ILE A 605 -134.33 10.76 138.89
N GLN A 606 -134.17 9.43 139.00
CA GLN A 606 -134.92 8.63 139.96
C GLN A 606 -134.66 9.04 141.42
N ILE A 607 -133.40 9.25 141.81
CA ILE A 607 -133.04 9.72 143.15
C ILE A 607 -133.68 11.08 143.44
N GLN A 608 -133.68 12.00 142.48
CA GLN A 608 -134.30 13.30 142.64
C GLN A 608 -135.83 13.19 142.79
N SER A 609 -136.47 12.32 142.02
CA SER A 609 -137.91 12.02 142.15
C SER A 609 -138.25 11.47 143.54
N LEU A 610 -137.45 10.51 144.04
CA LEU A 610 -137.64 9.95 145.38
C LEU A 610 -137.40 10.98 146.49
N ARG A 611 -136.39 11.86 146.33
CA ARG A 611 -136.17 12.99 147.26
C ARG A 611 -137.35 13.95 147.31
N ASN A 612 -137.97 14.26 146.16
CA ASN A 612 -139.15 15.10 146.10
C ASN A 612 -140.38 14.44 146.77
N GLN A 613 -140.54 13.12 146.62
CA GLN A 613 -141.59 12.38 147.33
C GLN A 613 -141.35 12.35 148.85
N LEU A 614 -140.10 12.24 149.29
CA LEU A 614 -139.74 12.26 150.71
C LEU A 614 -140.01 13.61 151.37
N THR A 615 -139.75 14.72 150.65
CA THR A 615 -140.06 16.08 151.13
C THR A 615 -141.56 16.34 151.20
N PHE A 616 -142.35 15.75 150.31
CA PHE A 616 -143.80 15.80 150.36
C PHE A 616 -144.35 15.10 151.63
N LEU A 617 -143.83 13.91 151.97
CA LEU A 617 -144.24 13.14 153.14
C LEU A 617 -143.77 13.75 154.49
N GLN A 618 -142.68 14.51 154.50
CA GLN A 618 -142.23 15.21 155.71
C GLN A 618 -143.10 16.41 156.08
N ASN A 619 -143.83 17.01 155.13
CA ASN A 619 -144.68 18.17 155.39
C ASN A 619 -146.09 17.83 155.91
N GLU A 620 -146.57 16.58 155.77
CA GLU A 620 -147.90 16.18 156.26
C GLU A 620 -147.96 15.91 157.79
N ARG A 621 -146.82 15.68 158.47
CA ARG A 621 -146.84 15.19 159.86
C ARG A 621 -146.92 16.26 160.97
N TYR A 622 -146.88 17.56 160.65
CA TYR A 622 -146.78 18.65 161.64
C TYR A 622 -147.95 19.68 161.63
N GLY A 623 -149.10 19.39 161.03
CA GLY A 623 -150.20 20.35 160.90
C GLY A 623 -151.62 19.82 161.06
N ALA A 624 -151.96 19.21 162.21
CA ALA A 624 -153.35 19.09 162.70
C ALA A 624 -153.37 18.64 164.19
N LEU A 625 -153.51 19.62 165.09
CA LEU A 625 -154.11 19.47 166.42
C LEU A 625 -155.62 19.72 166.27
N ALA A 626 -156.43 19.11 167.16
CA ALA A 626 -157.84 19.48 167.41
C ALA A 626 -158.86 19.13 166.32
#